data_AF-A0A956D5I1-F1
#
_entry.id   AF-A0A956D5I1-F1
#
_cell.length_a   1.000
_cell.length_b   1.000
_cell.length_c   1.000
_cell.angle_alpha   90.00
_cell.angle_beta   90.00
_cell.angle_gamma   90.00
#
_symmetry.space_group_name_H-M   'P 1'
#
loop_
_entity.id
_entity.type
_entity.pdbx_description
1 polymer ?
#
loop_
_entity_poly.entity_id
_entity_poly.type
_entity_poly.pdbx_seq_one_letter_code
_entity_poly.pdbx_strand_id
1 'polypeptide(L)' 'MRESVVVAIPKGRVLEQLVPRLAAADFDTDVLTRSTRQLIRTDEARGIQWLLLKPDDVPTYVEYGAADVGVVGRDV' A
#
# COMPACT_ATOMS: atom_id res chain seq x y z
N MET A 1 -13.12 -16.42 5.58
CA MET A 1 -13.09 -14.94 5.71
C MET A 1 -11.67 -14.50 5.36
N ARG A 2 -11.48 -13.36 4.69
CA ARG A 2 -10.13 -12.85 4.45
C ARG A 2 -9.58 -12.33 5.78
N GLU A 3 -8.41 -12.82 6.18
CA GLU A 3 -7.78 -12.45 7.46
C GLU A 3 -6.92 -11.18 7.36
N SER A 4 -6.76 -10.64 6.15
CA SER A 4 -5.91 -9.48 5.90
C SER A 4 -6.64 -8.31 5.23
N VAL A 5 -6.26 -7.09 5.60
CA VAL A 5 -6.69 -5.84 4.97
C VAL A 5 -5.74 -5.51 3.82
N VAL A 6 -6.28 -5.30 2.62
CA VAL A 6 -5.53 -4.94 1.42
C VAL A 6 -5.46 -3.43 1.30
N VAL A 7 -4.23 -2.89 1.31
CA VAL A 7 -3.99 -1.45 1.21
C VAL A 7 -3.27 -1.13 -0.10
N ALA A 8 -3.94 -0.40 -0.98
CA ALA A 8 -3.39 0.08 -2.24
C ALA A 8 -2.55 1.34 -2.04
N ILE A 9 -1.29 1.29 -2.47
CA ILE A 9 -0.35 2.42 -2.38
C ILE A 9 0.30 2.68 -3.74
N PRO A 10 0.36 3.94 -4.20
CA PRO A 10 1.03 4.30 -5.43
C PRO A 10 2.54 4.32 -5.26
N LYS A 11 3.25 3.78 -6.26
CA LYS A 11 4.72 3.85 -6.31
C LYS A 11 5.24 5.28 -6.51
N GLY A 12 6.50 5.49 -6.18
CA GLY A 12 7.21 6.76 -6.40
C GLY A 12 7.02 7.74 -5.24
N ARG A 13 6.78 9.02 -5.56
CA ARG A 13 6.83 10.13 -4.59
C ARG A 13 5.89 9.96 -3.39
N VAL A 14 4.69 9.43 -3.60
CA VAL A 14 3.72 9.22 -2.50
C VAL A 14 4.25 8.15 -1.54
N LEU A 15 4.78 7.04 -2.06
CA LEU A 15 5.39 6.00 -1.23
C LEU A 15 6.58 6.54 -0.42
N GLU A 16 7.46 7.32 -1.05
CA GLU A 16 8.61 7.96 -0.38
C GLU A 16 8.18 8.88 0.77
N GLN A 17 7.05 9.58 0.65
CA GLN A 17 6.49 10.42 1.71
C GLN A 17 5.70 9.62 2.76
N LEU A 18 5.14 8.48 2.39
CA LEU A 18 4.32 7.65 3.25
C LEU A 18 5.17 6.77 4.17
N VAL A 19 6.26 6.19 3.66
CA VAL A 19 7.20 5.36 4.43
C VAL A 19 7.62 6.00 5.77
N PRO A 20 8.15 7.23 5.84
CA PRO A 20 8.55 7.81 7.12
C PRO A 20 7.37 8.03 8.09
N ARG A 21 6.15 8.24 7.58
CA ARG A 21 4.94 8.39 8.41
C ARG A 21 4.47 7.05 8.97
N LEU A 22 4.54 5.99 8.16
CA LEU A 22 4.25 4.63 8.59
C LEU A 22 5.26 4.16 9.64
N ALA A 23 6.55 4.42 9.42
CA ALA A 23 7.59 4.13 10.40
C ALA A 23 7.37 4.85 11.74
N ALA A 24 6.96 6.12 11.71
CA ALA A 24 6.61 6.88 12.92
C ALA A 24 5.37 6.33 13.66
N ALA A 25 4.54 5.55 12.98
CA ALA A 25 3.40 4.83 13.55
C ALA A 25 3.74 3.35 13.86
N ASP A 26 5.03 3.03 13.98
CA ASP A 26 5.59 1.71 14.26
C ASP A 26 5.34 0.63 13.19
N PHE A 27 4.92 0.98 11.97
CA PHE A 27 4.76 -0.02 10.90
C PHE A 27 6.11 -0.51 10.36
N ASP A 28 6.17 -1.79 9.98
CA ASP A 28 7.30 -2.33 9.24
C ASP A 28 7.26 -1.76 7.83
N THR A 29 8.19 -0.87 7.53
CA THR A 29 8.31 -0.25 6.21
C THR A 29 9.23 -1.00 5.27
N ASP A 30 10.00 -1.98 5.77
CA ASP A 30 10.94 -2.75 4.96
C ASP A 30 10.20 -3.57 3.89
N VAL A 31 9.00 -4.05 4.23
CA VAL A 31 8.06 -4.71 3.32
C VAL A 31 7.68 -3.82 2.12
N LEU A 32 7.70 -2.50 2.27
CA LEU A 32 7.36 -1.51 1.24
C LEU A 32 8.58 -0.99 0.47
N THR A 33 9.76 -0.95 1.09
CA THR A 33 10.98 -0.35 0.52
C THR A 33 11.91 -1.36 -0.15
N ARG A 34 11.75 -2.67 0.12
CA ARG A 34 12.58 -3.70 -0.51
C ARG A 34 12.55 -3.62 -2.03
N SER A 35 13.73 -3.64 -2.63
CA SER A 35 13.90 -3.69 -4.08
C SER A 35 13.46 -5.05 -4.62
N THR A 36 12.21 -5.13 -5.07
CA THR A 36 11.63 -6.33 -5.69
C THR A 36 10.57 -5.95 -6.71
N ARG A 37 10.42 -6.79 -7.74
CA ARG A 37 9.44 -6.60 -8.84
C ARG A 37 8.03 -7.03 -8.48
N GLN A 38 7.84 -7.76 -7.38
CA GLN A 38 6.51 -8.14 -6.93
C GLN A 38 5.67 -6.87 -6.71
N LEU A 39 4.34 -6.92 -6.79
CA LEU A 39 3.48 -5.75 -6.48
C LEU A 39 2.69 -5.93 -5.19
N ILE A 40 2.46 -7.18 -4.81
CA ILE A 40 1.83 -7.55 -3.56
C ILE A 40 2.93 -7.80 -2.54
N ARG A 41 2.80 -7.22 -1.35
CA ARG A 41 3.70 -7.47 -0.20
C ARG A 41 2.86 -7.71 1.03
N THR A 42 3.22 -8.71 1.82
CA THR A 42 2.44 -9.10 2.98
C THR A 42 3.22 -8.78 4.26
N ASP A 43 2.60 -8.03 5.16
CA ASP A 43 2.98 -7.92 6.57
C ASP A 43 2.09 -8.90 7.35
N GLU A 44 2.61 -10.11 7.56
CA GLU A 44 1.88 -11.18 8.26
C GLU A 44 1.62 -10.83 9.73
N ALA A 45 2.52 -10.09 10.38
CA ALA A 45 2.39 -9.74 11.79
C ALA A 45 1.20 -8.82 12.06
N ARG A 46 0.83 -7.99 11.08
CA ARG A 46 -0.31 -7.06 11.17
C ARG A 46 -1.54 -7.49 10.38
N GLY A 47 -1.45 -8.58 9.61
CA GLY A 47 -2.51 -8.98 8.69
C GLY A 47 -2.77 -7.91 7.61
N ILE A 48 -1.70 -7.31 7.07
CA ILE A 48 -1.83 -6.27 6.03
C ILE A 48 -1.20 -6.77 4.73
N GLN A 49 -1.92 -6.58 3.63
CA GLN A 49 -1.41 -6.84 2.30
C GLN A 49 -1.28 -5.52 1.53
N TRP A 50 -0.05 -5.08 1.31
CA TRP A 50 0.25 -3.89 0.54
C TRP A 50 0.21 -4.20 -0.95
N LEU A 51 -0.58 -3.43 -1.69
CA LEU A 51 -0.72 -3.53 -3.14
C LEU A 51 -0.12 -2.29 -3.80
N LEU A 52 1.04 -2.44 -4.42
CA LEU A 52 1.74 -1.34 -5.09
C LEU A 52 1.21 -1.15 -6.51
N LEU A 53 0.64 0.02 -6.79
CA LEU A 53 -0.01 0.34 -8.07
C LEU A 53 0.59 1.60 -8.71
N LYS A 54 0.12 1.92 -9.93
CA LYS A 54 0.23 3.28 -10.46
C LYS A 54 -0.78 4.18 -9.74
N PRO A 55 -0.50 5.49 -9.58
CA PRO A 55 -1.42 6.44 -8.94
C PRO A 55 -2.87 6.34 -9.42
N ASP A 56 -3.07 6.38 -10.74
CA ASP A 56 -4.40 6.43 -11.36
C ASP A 56 -5.20 5.12 -11.17
N ASP A 57 -4.52 4.01 -10.88
CA ASP A 57 -5.17 2.71 -10.68
C ASP A 57 -5.72 2.55 -9.25
N VAL A 58 -5.22 3.32 -8.28
CA VAL A 58 -5.58 3.15 -6.86
C VAL A 58 -7.09 3.35 -6.60
N PRO A 59 -7.75 4.43 -7.07
CA PRO A 59 -9.19 4.62 -6.85
C PRO A 59 -10.01 3.46 -7.41
N THR A 60 -9.69 3.03 -8.64
CA THR A 60 -10.33 1.92 -9.33
C THR A 60 -10.27 0.64 -8.48
N TYR A 61 -9.12 0.30 -7.93
CA TYR A 61 -8.96 -0.92 -7.13
C TYR A 61 -9.74 -0.88 -5.83
N VAL A 62 -9.86 0.30 -5.20
CA VAL A 62 -10.69 0.48 -4.00
C VAL A 62 -12.17 0.41 -4.35
N GLU A 63 -12.60 1.10 -5.41
CA GLU A 63 -13.99 1.13 -5.87
C GLU A 63 -14.55 -0.27 -6.19
N TYR A 64 -13.76 -1.10 -6.87
CA TYR A 64 -14.13 -2.48 -7.21
C TYR A 64 -13.86 -3.49 -6.08
N GLY A 65 -13.38 -3.06 -4.91
CA GLY A 65 -13.12 -3.93 -3.76
C GLY A 65 -11.95 -4.92 -3.93
N ALA A 66 -11.05 -4.63 -4.87
CA ALA A 66 -9.80 -5.37 -5.01
C ALA A 66 -8.77 -4.94 -3.93
N ALA A 67 -8.89 -3.70 -3.44
CA ALA A 67 -8.25 -3.21 -2.23
C ALA A 67 -9.33 -2.66 -1.27
N ASP A 68 -9.10 -2.78 0.04
CA ASP A 68 -10.03 -2.29 1.05
C ASP A 68 -9.82 -0.79 1.34
N VAL A 69 -8.56 -0.34 1.25
CA VAL A 69 -8.17 1.06 1.50
C VAL A 69 -7.12 1.49 0.47
N GLY A 70 -7.13 2.76 0.08
CA GLY A 70 -6.14 3.34 -0.83
C GLY A 70 -5.58 4.67 -0.33
N VAL A 71 -4.30 4.93 -0.65
CA VAL A 71 -3.66 6.24 -0.44
C VAL A 71 -3.46 6.90 -1.80
N VAL A 72 -3.97 8.11 -2.01
CA VAL A 72 -3.83 8.82 -3.29
C VAL A 72 -3.36 10.26 -3.09
N GLY A 73 -2.73 10.82 -4.12
CA GLY A 73 -2.54 12.26 -4.22
C GLY A 73 -3.89 12.96 -4.41
N ARG A 74 -3.99 14.22 -3.98
CA ARG A 74 -5.23 15.00 -4.11
C ARG A 74 -5.61 15.31 -5.56
N ASP A 75 -4.64 15.23 -6.46
CA ASP A 75 -4.74 15.48 -7.89
C ASP A 75 -5.31 14.30 -8.70
N VAL A 76 -5.46 13.14 -8.06
CA VAL A 76 -6.12 11.94 -8.58
C VAL A 76 -7.56 11.92 -8.12
#